data_AF-A0AAP5LXH2-F1
#
_entry.id   AF-A0AAP5LXH2-F1
#
_cell.length_a   1.000
_cell.length_b   1.000
_cell.length_c   1.000
_cell.angle_alpha   90.00
_cell.angle_beta   90.00
_cell.angle_gamma   90.00
#
_symmetry.space_group_name_H-M   'P 1'
#
loop_
_entity.id
_entity.type
_entity.pdbx_description
1 polymer ?
#
loop_
_entity_poly.entity_id
_entity_poly.type
_entity_poly.pdbx_seq_one_letter_code
_entity_poly.pdbx_strand_id
1 'polypeptide(L)' 'MPFSSLHNPIDLARAQAALDDAWKQVKPMIEDGDRERERTRLSYIVASLVMLALDEEDLVDRALRQYRARQ' A
#
# COMPACT_ATOMS: atom_id res chain seq x y z
N MET A 1 -11.33 -5.18 5.91
CA MET A 1 -10.18 -4.64 6.65
C MET A 1 -8.93 -5.01 5.84
N PRO A 2 -8.04 -4.06 5.51
CA PRO A 2 -6.77 -4.38 4.87
C PRO A 2 -5.91 -5.24 5.82
N PHE A 3 -5.09 -6.13 5.25
CA PHE A 3 -4.16 -7.01 5.95
C PHE A 3 -4.74 -8.08 6.89
N SER A 4 -6.06 -8.14 7.09
CA SER A 4 -6.69 -9.17 7.95
C SER A 4 -6.48 -10.61 7.46
N SER A 5 -6.12 -10.78 6.19
CA SER A 5 -5.74 -12.06 5.59
C SER A 5 -4.26 -12.42 5.76
N LEU A 6 -3.43 -11.52 6.31
CA LEU A 6 -2.02 -11.76 6.55
C LEU A 6 -1.85 -12.36 7.95
N HIS A 7 -1.54 -13.65 8.00
CA HIS A 7 -1.32 -14.38 9.25
C HIS A 7 0.16 -14.45 9.65
N ASN A 8 1.06 -14.22 8.70
CA ASN A 8 2.49 -14.16 8.97
C ASN A 8 2.84 -12.75 9.49
N PRO A 9 3.43 -12.62 10.70
CA PRO A 9 3.80 -11.32 11.26
C PRO A 9 4.85 -10.58 10.42
N ILE A 10 5.70 -11.29 9.69
CA ILE A 10 6.70 -10.67 8.80
C ILE A 10 6.02 -10.01 7.61
N ASP A 11 5.05 -10.69 7.00
CA ASP A 11 4.30 -10.15 5.85
C ASP A 11 3.42 -8.98 6.27
N LEU A 12 2.84 -9.03 7.47
CA LEU A 12 2.09 -7.92 8.04
C LEU A 12 2.99 -6.69 8.26
N ALA A 13 4.17 -6.86 8.85
CA ALA A 13 5.12 -5.78 9.06
C ALA A 13 5.58 -5.16 7.74
N ARG A 14 5.93 -6.01 6.76
CA ARG A 14 6.32 -5.57 5.41
C ARG A 14 5.21 -4.81 4.70
N ALA A 15 3.97 -5.29 4.77
CA ALA A 15 2.83 -4.62 4.16
C ALA A 15 2.55 -3.27 4.83
N GLN A 16 2.70 -3.16 6.15
CA GLN A 16 2.51 -1.91 6.87
C GLN A 16 3.59 -0.89 6.51
N ALA A 17 4.86 -1.30 6.48
CA ALA A 17 5.97 -0.44 6.09
C ALA A 17 5.84 0.06 4.65
N ALA A 18 5.54 -0.85 3.71
CA ALA A 18 5.32 -0.49 2.32
C ALA A 18 4.12 0.46 2.13
N LEU A 19 3.03 0.28 2.89
CA LEU A 19 1.91 1.21 2.87
C LEU A 19 2.32 2.60 3.34
N ASP A 20 3.03 2.71 4.46
CA ASP A 20 3.45 3.99 5.00
C ASP A 20 4.42 4.73 4.06
N ASP A 21 5.31 4.00 3.40
CA ASP A 21 6.26 4.58 2.43
C ASP A 21 5.61 4.98 1.11
N ALA A 22 4.74 4.14 0.56
CA ALA A 22 3.93 4.51 -0.61
C ALA A 22 3.02 5.71 -0.30
N TRP A 23 2.43 5.74 0.91
CA TRP A 23 1.55 6.83 1.34
C TRP A 23 2.27 8.17 1.44
N LYS A 24 3.51 8.21 1.97
CA LYS A 24 4.32 9.44 2.01
C LYS A 24 4.51 10.07 0.63
N GLN A 25 4.58 9.26 -0.43
CA GLN A 25 4.78 9.75 -1.79
C GLN A 25 3.50 10.29 -2.43
N VAL A 26 2.34 9.68 -2.17
CA VAL A 26 1.07 10.08 -2.80
C VAL A 26 0.29 11.12 -1.99
N LYS A 27 0.42 11.12 -0.65
CA LYS A 27 -0.30 12.04 0.25
C LYS A 27 -0.17 13.52 -0.12
N PRO A 28 1.00 14.05 -0.55
CA PRO A 28 1.14 15.45 -0.94
C PRO A 28 0.30 15.85 -2.16
N MET A 29 -0.12 14.88 -2.97
CA MET A 29 -0.89 15.09 -4.20
C MET A 29 -2.40 14.93 -3.99
N ILE A 30 -2.85 14.58 -2.79
CA ILE A 30 -4.24 14.26 -2.46
C ILE A 30 -4.81 15.32 -1.52
N GLU A 31 -5.98 15.86 -1.89
CA GLU A 31 -6.74 16.79 -1.06
C GLU A 31 -7.11 16.18 0.29
N ASP A 32 -7.13 16.98 1.35
CA ASP A 32 -7.35 16.51 2.72
C ASP A 32 -8.64 15.68 2.88
N GLY A 33 -9.71 16.06 2.18
CA GLY A 33 -11.00 15.35 2.22
C GLY A 33 -10.96 13.94 1.64
N ASP A 34 -10.05 13.67 0.71
CA ASP A 34 -9.92 12.37 0.03
C ASP A 34 -8.85 11.46 0.65
N ARG A 35 -8.04 11.98 1.60
CA ARG A 35 -6.88 11.26 2.14
C ARG A 35 -7.23 9.91 2.76
N GLU A 36 -8.31 9.82 3.52
CA GLU A 36 -8.70 8.57 4.18
C GLU A 36 -9.16 7.52 3.16
N ARG A 37 -9.92 7.96 2.15
CA ARG A 37 -10.38 7.12 1.05
C ARG A 37 -9.19 6.57 0.25
N GLU A 38 -8.27 7.45 -0.12
CA GLU A 38 -7.10 7.07 -0.93
C GLU A 38 -6.10 6.23 -0.13
N ARG A 39 -5.91 6.49 1.17
CA ARG A 39 -5.11 5.64 2.06
C ARG A 39 -5.71 4.25 2.16
N THR A 40 -7.02 4.15 2.33
CA THR A 40 -7.74 2.86 2.34
C THR A 40 -7.56 2.14 1.02
N ARG A 41 -7.72 2.82 -0.12
CA ARG A 41 -7.51 2.24 -1.46
C ARG A 41 -6.07 1.72 -1.62
N LEU A 42 -5.07 2.50 -1.22
CA LEU A 42 -3.67 2.09 -1.28
C LEU A 42 -3.40 0.85 -0.40
N SER A 43 -4.01 0.77 0.80
CA SER A 43 -3.87 -0.39 1.68
C SER A 43 -4.37 -1.69 1.06
N TYR A 44 -5.47 -1.66 0.28
CA TYR A 44 -5.97 -2.83 -0.44
C TYR A 44 -5.04 -3.24 -1.58
N ILE A 45 -4.44 -2.28 -2.27
CA ILE A 45 -3.43 -2.54 -3.31
C ILE A 45 -2.22 -3.24 -2.68
N VAL A 46 -1.65 -2.68 -1.61
CA VAL A 46 -0.52 -3.28 -0.90
C VAL A 46 -0.85 -4.69 -0.41
N ALA A 47 -2.03 -4.89 0.19
CA ALA A 47 -2.45 -6.22 0.65
C ALA A 47 -2.56 -7.25 -0.48
N SER A 48 -2.94 -6.82 -1.68
CA SER A 48 -3.02 -7.71 -2.86
C SER A 48 -1.65 -8.06 -3.46
N LEU A 49 -0.63 -7.26 -3.18
CA LEU A 49 0.70 -7.38 -3.78
C LEU A 49 1.74 -8.00 -2.84
N VAL A 50 1.49 -8.02 -1.53
CA VAL A 50 2.48 -8.46 -0.53
C VAL A 50 3.04 -9.86 -0.78
N MET A 51 2.21 -10.80 -1.25
CA MET A 51 2.64 -12.17 -1.57
C MET A 51 3.34 -12.30 -2.93
N LEU A 52 3.26 -11.26 -3.77
CA LEU A 52 3.83 -11.22 -5.12
C LEU A 52 5.15 -10.44 -5.18
N ALA A 53 5.41 -9.62 -4.17
CA ALA A 53 6.60 -8.80 -4.07
C ALA A 53 7.76 -9.59 -3.48
N LEU A 54 8.97 -9.38 -4.01
CA LEU A 54 10.18 -10.04 -3.52
C LEU A 54 10.60 -9.50 -2.15
N ASP A 55 10.51 -8.18 -2.00
CA ASP A 55 10.88 -7.42 -0.82
C ASP A 55 9.94 -6.22 -0.62
N GLU A 56 10.23 -5.41 0.39
CA GLU A 56 9.45 -4.21 0.71
C GLU A 56 9.54 -3.14 -0.37
N GLU A 57 10.71 -2.96 -1.00
CA GLU A 57 10.94 -1.92 -2.00
C GLU A 57 10.20 -2.24 -3.30
N ASP A 58 10.26 -3.50 -3.76
CA ASP A 58 9.45 -4.02 -4.87
C ASP A 58 7.94 -3.89 -4.57
N LEU A 59 7.52 -4.11 -3.31
CA LEU A 59 6.13 -3.93 -2.90
C LEU A 59 5.68 -2.46 -3.03
N VAL A 60 6.50 -1.52 -2.60
CA VAL A 60 6.23 -0.07 -2.73
C VAL A 60 6.11 0.32 -4.19
N ASP A 61 7.08 -0.05 -5.03
CA ASP A 61 7.09 0.31 -6.45
C ASP A 61 5.86 -0.24 -7.18
N ARG A 62 5.54 -1.53 -6.97
CA ARG A 62 4.33 -2.14 -7.56
C ARG A 62 3.05 -1.49 -7.07
N ALA A 63 2.96 -1.17 -5.78
CA ALA A 63 1.78 -0.52 -5.22
C ALA A 63 1.57 0.88 -5.84
N LEU A 64 2.63 1.67 -5.98
CA LEU A 64 2.57 2.99 -6.60
C LEU A 64 2.21 2.92 -8.08
N ARG A 65 2.80 1.98 -8.83
CA ARG A 65 2.45 1.74 -10.24
C ARG A 65 0.97 1.39 -10.38
N GLN A 66 0.47 0.45 -9.58
CA GLN A 66 -0.94 0.04 -9.63
C GLN A 66 -1.89 1.14 -9.16
N TYR A 67 -1.50 1.93 -8.16
CA TYR A 67 -2.28 3.06 -7.65
C TYR A 67 -2.48 4.13 -8.73
N ARG A 68 -1.40 4.48 -9.45
CA ARG A 68 -1.41 5.46 -10.56
C ARG A 68 -2.11 4.94 -11.82
N ALA A 69 -1.97 3.65 -12.13
CA ALA A 69 -2.61 3.04 -13.31
C ALA A 69 -4.15 2.95 -13.20
N ARG A 70 -4.70 3.10 -11.99
CA ARG A 70 -6.15 3.07 -11.71
C ARG A 70 -6.71 4.45 -11.32
N GLN A 71 -6.01 5.55 -11.65
CA GLN A 71 -6.54 6.91 -11.51
C GLN A 71 -7.38 7.32 -12.70
#